data_AF-A0A5C8MMD4-F1
#
_entry.id   AF-A0A5C8MMD4-F1
#
_cell.length_a   1.000
_cell.length_b   1.000
_cell.length_c   1.000
_cell.angle_alpha   90.00
_cell.angle_beta   90.00
_cell.angle_gamma   90.00
#
_symmetry.space_group_name_H-M   'P 1'
#
loop_
_entity.id
_entity.type
_entity.pdbx_description
1 polymer ?
#
loop_
_entity_poly.entity_id
_entity_poly.type
_entity_poly.pdbx_seq_one_letter_code
_entity_poly.pdbx_strand_id
1 'polypeptide(L)'
;MELFKYMEKYDYEQLLFCQDKESGLKAIIAIHDTTLGPALGGTRMWMYNSEEEAIEDALRLARGMTYKNAAAGLNLGGGKTVIIGDPRKDKNEAMFRAFGRFI
;
A
#
# COMPACT_ATOMS: atom_id res chain seq x y z
N MET A 1 -10.03 13.76 3.14
CA MET A 1 -8.98 13.50 4.15
C MET A 1 -7.85 14.52 4.02
N GLU A 2 -7.35 15.09 5.11
CA GLU A 2 -6.11 15.89 5.13
C GLU A 2 -4.89 14.94 5.21
N LEU A 3 -4.33 14.56 4.06
CA LEU A 3 -3.36 13.45 3.97
C LEU A 3 -2.12 13.64 4.85
N PHE A 4 -1.42 14.79 4.73
CA PHE A 4 -0.20 15.04 5.50
C PHE A 4 -0.46 15.04 7.01
N LYS A 5 -1.60 15.57 7.45
CA LYS A 5 -1.99 15.57 8.87
C LYS A 5 -2.23 14.16 9.39
N TYR A 6 -2.79 13.26 8.56
CA TYR A 6 -2.94 11.86 8.93
C TYR A 6 -1.58 11.16 9.02
N MET A 7 -0.71 11.41 8.04
CA MET A 7 0.65 10.84 8.02
C MET A 7 1.45 11.31 9.23
N GLU A 8 1.46 12.62 9.51
CA GLU A 8 2.15 13.23 10.65
C GLU A 8 1.61 12.72 12.00
N LYS A 9 0.29 12.50 12.13
CA LYS A 9 -0.33 11.98 13.35
C LYS A 9 0.28 10.65 13.82
N TYR A 10 0.77 9.82 12.90
CA TYR A 10 1.35 8.51 13.19
C TYR A 10 2.77 8.33 12.64
N ASP A 11 3.40 9.41 12.19
CA ASP A 11 4.75 9.43 11.61
C ASP A 11 4.95 8.44 10.43
N TYR A 12 3.99 8.39 9.49
CA TYR A 12 4.16 7.59 8.28
C TYR A 12 5.32 8.11 7.43
N GLU A 13 6.23 7.20 7.06
CA GLU A 13 7.36 7.53 6.20
C GLU A 13 6.94 7.94 4.78
N GLN A 14 6.11 7.13 4.10
CA GLN A 14 5.80 7.34 2.68
C GLN A 14 4.40 6.88 2.26
N LEU A 15 3.83 7.61 1.30
CA LEU A 15 2.67 7.18 0.52
C LEU A 15 2.97 7.40 -0.96
N LEU A 16 2.93 6.33 -1.75
CA LEU A 16 3.30 6.32 -3.16
C LEU A 16 2.10 5.93 -4.01
N PHE A 17 1.79 6.74 -5.01
CA PHE A 17 0.76 6.47 -6.01
C PHE A 17 1.40 5.98 -7.30
N CYS A 18 1.10 4.75 -7.69
CA CYS A 18 1.61 4.14 -8.91
C CYS A 18 0.47 4.02 -9.93
N GLN A 19 0.72 4.51 -11.13
CA GLN A 19 -0.28 4.53 -12.20
C GLN A 19 0.37 4.08 -13.50
N ASP A 20 -0.33 3.23 -14.25
CA ASP A 20 0.01 2.91 -15.64
C ASP A 20 -1.27 2.90 -16.48
N LYS A 21 -1.29 3.73 -17.52
CA LYS A 21 -2.50 3.95 -18.34
C LYS A 21 -2.82 2.76 -19.22
N GLU A 22 -1.81 2.15 -19.84
CA GLU A 22 -2.00 1.06 -20.80
C GLU A 22 -2.49 -0.22 -20.11
N SER A 23 -1.97 -0.52 -18.91
CA SER A 23 -2.42 -1.68 -18.15
C SER A 23 -3.65 -1.41 -17.27
N GLY A 24 -4.04 -0.14 -17.09
CA GLY A 24 -5.06 0.29 -16.16
C GLY A 24 -4.66 0.21 -14.68
N LEU A 25 -3.37 0.17 -14.36
CA LEU A 25 -2.89 0.07 -12.97
C LEU A 25 -3.24 1.35 -12.20
N LYS A 26 -3.86 1.17 -11.03
CA LYS A 26 -3.96 2.16 -9.96
C LYS A 26 -3.59 1.49 -8.64
N ALA A 27 -2.42 1.80 -8.12
CA ALA A 27 -1.93 1.23 -6.87
C ALA A 27 -1.47 2.32 -5.89
N ILE A 28 -1.66 2.04 -4.61
CA ILE A 28 -1.22 2.87 -3.49
C ILE A 28 -0.32 1.99 -2.63
N ILE A 29 0.95 2.38 -2.49
CA ILE A 29 1.90 1.74 -1.59
C ILE A 29 2.08 2.66 -0.38
N ALA A 30 1.72 2.17 0.80
CA ALA A 30 1.93 2.87 2.07
C ALA A 30 3.08 2.20 2.83
N ILE A 31 4.04 2.99 3.27
CA ILE A 31 5.12 2.58 4.17
C ILE A 31 4.93 3.36 5.47
N HIS A 32 4.71 2.64 6.56
CA HIS A 32 4.50 3.27 7.86
C HIS A 32 5.83 3.48 8.58
N ASP A 33 6.64 2.44 8.77
CA ASP A 33 7.88 2.49 9.54
C ASP A 33 8.83 1.38 9.05
N THR A 34 10.10 1.73 8.81
CA THR A 34 11.20 0.86 8.38
C THR A 34 12.35 0.76 9.39
N THR A 35 12.15 1.21 10.63
CA THR A 35 13.17 1.23 11.70
C THR A 35 13.79 -0.15 11.94
N LEU A 36 12.98 -1.22 11.95
CA LEU A 36 13.46 -2.60 12.17
C LEU A 36 14.06 -3.25 10.91
N GLY A 37 13.84 -2.66 9.73
CA GLY A 37 14.25 -3.22 8.45
C GLY A 37 13.24 -2.90 7.33
N PRO A 38 13.42 -3.50 6.14
CA PRO A 38 12.54 -3.26 4.99
C PRO A 38 11.07 -3.50 5.33
N ALA A 39 10.19 -2.67 4.76
CA ALA A 39 8.76 -2.78 4.97
C ALA A 39 8.21 -4.04 4.26
N LEU A 40 7.73 -5.02 5.04
CA LEU A 40 7.03 -6.18 4.50
C LEU A 40 5.51 -5.98 4.59
N GLY A 41 4.84 -6.21 3.48
CA GLY A 41 3.39 -6.08 3.35
C GLY A 41 2.84 -6.87 2.18
N GLY A 42 1.64 -7.42 2.32
CA GLY A 42 0.96 -8.08 1.20
C GLY A 42 0.26 -7.08 0.28
N THR A 43 0.19 -7.37 -1.02
CA THR A 43 -0.61 -6.61 -1.98
C THR A 43 -2.06 -7.08 -1.97
N ARG A 44 -3.00 -6.17 -1.72
CA ARG A 44 -4.45 -6.42 -1.83
C ARG A 44 -4.95 -5.78 -3.12
N MET A 45 -5.77 -6.50 -3.88
CA MET A 45 -6.58 -5.92 -4.95
C MET A 45 -8.04 -5.96 -4.55
N TRP A 46 -8.71 -4.81 -4.54
CA TRP A 46 -10.11 -4.68 -4.16
C TRP A 46 -10.77 -3.50 -4.86
N MET A 47 -12.08 -3.56 -5.06
CA MET A 47 -12.85 -2.46 -5.61
C MET A 47 -13.31 -1.54 -4.47
N TYR A 48 -12.94 -0.26 -4.56
CA TYR A 48 -13.32 0.77 -3.59
C TYR A 48 -14.30 1.75 -4.22
N ASN A 49 -15.17 2.37 -3.42
CA ASN A 49 -16.15 3.33 -3.94
C ASN A 49 -15.49 4.70 -4.21
N SER A 50 -14.36 4.99 -3.55
CA SER A 50 -13.58 6.21 -3.73
C SER A 50 -12.08 5.96 -3.57
N GLU A 51 -11.26 6.90 -4.07
CA GLU A 51 -9.80 6.87 -3.85
C GLU A 51 -9.46 7.07 -2.37
N GLU A 52 -10.25 7.87 -1.65
CA GLU A 52 -10.04 8.14 -0.22
C GLU A 52 -10.18 6.86 0.62
N GLU A 53 -11.18 6.01 0.33
CA GLU A 53 -11.33 4.70 1.00
C GLU A 53 -10.11 3.79 0.77
N ALA A 54 -9.55 3.78 -0.45
CA ALA A 54 -8.38 2.98 -0.78
C ALA A 54 -7.12 3.49 -0.08
N ILE A 55 -6.94 4.82 0.00
CA ILE A 55 -5.81 5.45 0.69
C ILE A 55 -5.88 5.17 2.20
N GLU A 56 -7.05 5.35 2.82
CA GLU A 56 -7.23 5.07 4.24
C GLU A 56 -6.96 3.60 4.57
N ASP A 57 -7.45 2.67 3.74
CA ASP A 57 -7.20 1.24 3.94
C ASP A 57 -5.71 0.89 3.80
N ALA A 58 -5.01 1.46 2.81
CA ALA A 58 -3.57 1.27 2.64
C ALA A 58 -2.77 1.76 3.86
N LEU A 59 -3.02 3.00 4.31
CA LEU A 59 -2.38 3.58 5.48
C LEU A 59 -2.65 2.74 6.73
N ARG A 60 -3.92 2.48 7.04
CA ARG A 60 -4.33 1.74 8.24
C ARG A 60 -3.70 0.35 8.31
N LEU A 61 -3.63 -0.35 7.18
CA LEU A 61 -3.05 -1.69 7.10
C LEU A 61 -1.51 -1.68 7.18
N ALA A 62 -0.82 -0.70 6.59
CA ALA A 62 0.64 -0.58 6.70
C ALA A 62 1.08 -0.39 8.15
N ARG A 63 0.36 0.46 8.89
CA ARG A 63 0.56 0.62 10.34
C ARG A 63 0.30 -0.68 11.10
N GLY A 64 -0.77 -1.39 10.77
CA GLY A 64 -1.03 -2.72 11.34
C GLY A 64 0.09 -3.73 11.08
N MET A 65 0.72 -3.70 9.90
CA MET A 65 1.87 -4.54 9.57
C MET A 65 3.11 -4.19 10.39
N THR A 66 3.34 -2.90 10.68
CA THR A 66 4.45 -2.46 11.56
C THR A 66 4.33 -3.14 12.93
N TYR A 67 3.16 -3.00 13.57
CA TYR A 67 2.93 -3.63 14.88
C TYR A 67 3.01 -5.15 14.81
N LYS A 68 2.44 -5.77 13.77
CA LYS A 68 2.48 -7.22 13.61
C LYS A 68 3.92 -7.74 13.50
N ASN A 69 4.73 -7.12 12.66
CA ASN A 69 6.10 -7.57 12.40
C ASN A 69 6.98 -7.36 13.64
N ALA A 70 6.85 -6.19 14.30
CA ALA A 70 7.55 -5.91 15.55
C ALA A 70 7.15 -6.89 16.67
N ALA A 71 5.85 -7.12 16.87
CA ALA A 71 5.36 -8.06 17.89
C ALA A 71 5.73 -9.53 17.59
N ALA A 72 5.93 -9.87 16.32
CA ALA A 72 6.40 -11.18 15.90
C ALA A 72 7.92 -11.36 16.05
N GLY A 73 8.67 -10.33 16.46
CA GLY A 73 10.13 -10.40 16.59
C GLY A 73 10.87 -10.46 15.25
N LEU A 74 10.27 -9.92 14.18
CA LEU A 74 10.88 -9.89 12.85
C LEU A 74 11.66 -8.59 12.65
N ASN A 75 12.80 -8.68 11.95
CA ASN A 75 13.58 -7.51 11.50
C ASN A 75 12.97 -6.91 10.22
N LEU A 76 11.70 -6.56 10.29
CA LEU A 76 10.92 -6.04 9.17
C LEU A 76 10.05 -4.88 9.63
N GLY A 77 10.01 -3.82 8.84
CA GLY A 77 9.06 -2.72 8.98
C GLY A 77 7.66 -3.08 8.50
N GLY A 78 6.76 -2.09 8.45
CA GLY A 78 5.38 -2.28 8.01
C GLY A 78 5.02 -1.53 6.74
N GLY A 79 4.68 -2.29 5.71
CA GLY A 79 4.16 -1.76 4.45
C GLY A 79 2.80 -2.35 4.09
N LYS A 80 2.12 -1.72 3.14
CA LYS A 80 0.95 -2.31 2.49
C LYS A 80 0.75 -1.72 1.10
N THR A 81 0.34 -2.57 0.17
CA THR A 81 -0.19 -2.11 -1.12
C THR A 81 -1.68 -2.40 -1.27
N VAL A 82 -2.40 -1.41 -1.80
CA VAL A 82 -3.76 -1.54 -2.32
C VAL A 82 -3.74 -1.27 -3.83
N ILE A 83 -4.24 -2.21 -4.63
CA ILE A 83 -4.55 -2.04 -6.05
C ILE A 83 -6.06 -1.85 -6.17
N ILE A 84 -6.49 -0.76 -6.81
CA ILE A 84 -7.90 -0.45 -7.00
C ILE A 84 -8.40 -1.16 -8.28
N GLY A 85 -9.31 -2.13 -8.12
CA GLY A 85 -9.94 -2.84 -9.24
C GLY A 85 -10.61 -4.15 -8.81
N ASP A 86 -11.44 -4.73 -9.68
CA ASP A 86 -12.10 -6.01 -9.45
C ASP A 86 -11.10 -7.17 -9.69
N PRO A 87 -10.72 -7.93 -8.65
CA PRO A 87 -9.74 -9.00 -8.79
C PRO A 87 -10.20 -10.18 -9.65
N ARG A 88 -11.49 -10.23 -10.03
CA ARG A 88 -12.07 -11.25 -10.90
C ARG A 88 -12.12 -10.85 -12.37
N LYS A 89 -11.98 -9.55 -12.68
CA LYS A 89 -12.20 -9.02 -14.04
C LYS A 89 -11.05 -8.17 -14.58
N ASP A 90 -10.40 -7.40 -13.71
CA ASP A 90 -9.52 -6.31 -14.17
C ASP A 90 -8.03 -6.70 -14.17
N LYS A 91 -7.71 -7.96 -13.85
CA LYS A 91 -6.33 -8.45 -13.82
C LYS A 91 -5.81 -8.69 -15.23
N ASN A 92 -4.60 -8.19 -15.48
CA ASN A 92 -3.84 -8.53 -16.67
C ASN A 92 -2.33 -8.58 -16.33
N GLU A 93 -1.54 -9.23 -17.18
CA GLU A 93 -0.10 -9.41 -16.96
C GLU A 93 0.66 -8.07 -16.97
N ALA A 94 0.29 -7.15 -17.86
CA ALA A 94 0.92 -5.85 -17.99
C ALA A 94 0.83 -5.03 -16.69
N MET A 95 -0.31 -5.11 -15.98
CA MET A 95 -0.55 -4.43 -14.71
C MET A 95 0.44 -4.88 -13.65
N PHE A 96 0.64 -6.20 -13.51
CA PHE A 96 1.56 -6.73 -12.52
C PHE A 96 3.02 -6.50 -12.91
N ARG A 97 3.35 -6.47 -14.22
CA ARG A 97 4.68 -6.05 -14.68
C ARG A 97 4.97 -4.59 -14.37
N ALA A 98 4.03 -3.69 -14.66
CA ALA A 98 4.16 -2.27 -14.33
C ALA A 98 4.32 -2.08 -12.83
N PHE A 99 3.46 -2.71 -12.03
CA PHE A 99 3.55 -2.68 -10.56
C PHE A 99 4.90 -3.18 -10.05
N GLY A 100 5.40 -4.31 -10.58
CA GLY A 100 6.69 -4.88 -10.21
C GLY A 100 7.90 -4.02 -10.55
N ARG A 101 7.78 -3.02 -11.45
CA ARG A 101 8.86 -2.05 -11.73
C ARG A 101 8.84 -0.85 -10.77
N PHE A 102 7.73 -0.61 -10.08
CA PHE A 102 7.61 0.44 -9.06
C PHE A 102 8.07 -0.04 -7.68
N ILE A 103 8.04 -1.36 -7.44
CA ILE A 103 8.67 -2.00 -6.28
C ILE A 103 10.19 -2.01 -6.48
#